data_AF-A0A925FG85-F1
#
_entry.id   AF-A0A925FG85-F1
#
_cell.length_a   1.000
_cell.length_b   1.000
_cell.length_c   1.000
_cell.angle_alpha   90.00
_cell.angle_beta   90.00
_cell.angle_gamma   90.00
#
_symmetry.space_group_name_H-M   'P 1'
#
loop_
_entity.id
_entity.type
_entity.pdbx_description
1 polymer ?
#
loop_
_entity_poly.entity_id
_entity_poly.type
_entity_poly.pdbx_seq_one_letter_code
_entity_poly.pdbx_strand_id
1 'polypeptide(L)'
;MSIPPMLVQPYAENAIWHGLLNKAGDRRLKIRFTSDDDSLFVTIEDNGIGREASARRRNPGSEHTSMGMSLIRERLALFGEQAADEAARADIDDLVDPQGQPLGTRVRLRLPLV
;
A
#
# COMPACT_ATOMS: atom_id res chain seq x y z
N MET A 1 -19.11 11.20 -6.29
CA MET A 1 -17.87 11.98 -6.03
C MET A 1 -16.67 11.35 -6.72
N SER A 2 -15.53 12.05 -6.85
CA SER A 2 -14.31 11.52 -7.49
C SER A 2 -13.28 11.13 -6.44
N ILE A 3 -12.63 9.97 -6.61
CA ILE A 3 -11.52 9.55 -5.74
C ILE A 3 -10.33 10.49 -5.95
N PRO A 4 -9.70 11.01 -4.87
CA PRO A 4 -8.55 11.88 -4.99
C PRO A 4 -7.41 11.22 -5.79
N PRO A 5 -6.75 11.97 -6.68
CA PRO A 5 -5.66 11.41 -7.47
C PRO A 5 -4.49 11.02 -6.58
N MET A 6 -3.74 10.01 -7.01
CA MET A 6 -2.53 9.50 -6.35
C MET A 6 -2.72 8.88 -4.96
N LEU A 7 -3.90 8.34 -4.64
CA LEU A 7 -4.05 7.51 -3.43
C LEU A 7 -3.52 6.08 -3.60
N VAL A 8 -3.58 5.53 -4.82
CA VAL A 8 -3.13 4.15 -5.11
C VAL A 8 -1.67 4.10 -5.54
N GLN A 9 -1.26 5.06 -6.39
CA GLN A 9 0.05 5.08 -7.05
C GLN A 9 1.24 4.94 -6.08
N PRO A 10 1.31 5.64 -4.92
CA PRO A 10 2.45 5.55 -4.01
C PRO A 10 2.62 4.15 -3.40
N TYR A 11 1.53 3.42 -3.18
CA TYR A 11 1.59 2.05 -2.69
C TYR A 11 2.08 1.09 -3.78
N ALA A 12 1.62 1.28 -5.03
CA ALA A 12 2.11 0.50 -6.17
C ALA A 12 3.59 0.78 -6.46
N GLU A 13 4.03 2.04 -6.38
CA GLU A 13 5.43 2.43 -6.51
C GLU A 13 6.28 1.79 -5.40
N ASN A 14 5.82 1.82 -4.14
CA ASN A 14 6.53 1.17 -3.04
C ASN A 14 6.68 -0.34 -3.26
N ALA A 15 5.63 -1.01 -3.73
CA ALA A 15 5.67 -2.43 -4.04
C ALA A 15 6.72 -2.76 -5.12
N ILE A 16 6.87 -1.90 -6.13
CA ILE A 16 7.88 -2.05 -7.17
C ILE A 16 9.29 -1.79 -6.62
N TRP A 17 9.53 -0.61 -6.04
CA TRP A 17 10.86 -0.15 -5.64
C TRP A 17 11.44 -0.95 -4.48
N HIS A 18 10.63 -1.20 -3.45
CA HIS A 18 11.09 -1.81 -2.22
C HIS A 18 10.89 -3.33 -2.23
N GLY A 19 9.83 -3.82 -2.89
CA GLY A 19 9.51 -5.25 -2.99
C GLY A 19 10.14 -5.94 -4.21
N LEU A 20 9.65 -5.62 -5.41
CA LEU A 20 9.87 -6.42 -6.62
C LEU A 20 11.25 -6.23 -7.25
N LEU A 21 11.79 -5.00 -7.29
CA LEU A 21 13.12 -4.75 -7.88
C LEU A 21 14.23 -5.51 -7.15
N ASN A 22 14.05 -5.74 -5.85
CA ASN A 22 15.01 -6.45 -4.99
C ASN A 22 14.83 -7.97 -4.98
N LYS A 23 13.82 -8.49 -5.69
CA LYS A 23 13.52 -9.93 -5.77
C LYS A 23 14.15 -10.54 -7.02
N ALA A 24 14.77 -11.72 -6.87
CA ALA A 24 15.18 -12.56 -7.99
C ALA A 24 14.03 -13.49 -8.44
N GLY A 25 13.97 -13.81 -9.74
CA GLY A 25 12.95 -14.72 -10.29
C GLY A 25 11.60 -14.05 -10.53
N ASP A 26 10.51 -14.79 -10.30
CA ASP A 26 9.13 -14.36 -10.57
C ASP A 26 8.76 -13.08 -9.80
N ARG A 27 8.20 -12.11 -10.51
CA ARG A 27 7.79 -10.80 -10.00
C ARG A 27 6.37 -10.53 -10.44
N ARG A 28 5.48 -10.33 -9.47
CA ARG A 28 4.06 -10.11 -9.68
C ARG A 28 3.59 -8.97 -8.79
N LEU A 29 2.95 -8.00 -9.42
CA LEU A 29 2.14 -6.99 -8.77
C LEU A 29 0.69 -7.21 -9.20
N LYS A 30 -0.22 -7.32 -8.24
CA LYS A 30 -1.64 -7.48 -8.47
C LYS A 30 -2.36 -6.31 -7.83
N ILE A 31 -3.04 -5.51 -8.65
CA ILE A 31 -3.90 -4.42 -8.19
C ILE A 31 -5.34 -4.83 -8.49
N ARG A 32 -6.20 -4.79 -7.46
CA ARG A 32 -7.60 -5.15 -7.56
C ARG A 32 -8.45 -4.03 -7.02
N PHE A 33 -9.48 -3.68 -7.77
CA PHE A 33 -10.53 -2.74 -7.39
C PHE A 33 -11.83 -3.52 -7.24
N THR A 34 -12.51 -3.33 -6.12
CA THR A 34 -13.84 -3.87 -5.84
C THR A 34 -14.62 -2.81 -5.09
N SER A 35 -15.92 -2.71 -5.28
CA SER A 35 -16.75 -1.74 -4.57
C SER A 35 -18.01 -2.39 -4.05
N ASP A 36 -18.55 -1.82 -2.97
CA ASP A 36 -19.95 -1.95 -2.59
C ASP A 36 -20.65 -0.59 -2.79
N ASP A 37 -21.86 -0.44 -2.26
CA ASP A 37 -22.66 0.78 -2.40
C ASP A 37 -22.03 1.99 -1.68
N ASP A 38 -21.22 1.75 -0.64
CA ASP A 38 -20.71 2.79 0.26
C ASP A 38 -19.20 3.04 0.09
N SER A 39 -18.46 2.13 -0.54
CA SER A 39 -17.00 2.12 -0.48
C SER A 39 -16.35 1.44 -1.70
N LEU A 40 -15.27 2.04 -2.17
CA LEU A 40 -14.27 1.40 -3.00
C LEU A 40 -13.19 0.77 -2.13
N PHE A 41 -12.89 -0.48 -2.43
CA PHE A 41 -11.77 -1.23 -1.88
C PHE A 41 -10.69 -1.42 -2.94
N VAL A 42 -9.47 -1.04 -2.61
CA VAL A 42 -8.30 -1.24 -3.47
C VAL A 42 -7.33 -2.17 -2.76
N THR A 43 -6.96 -3.28 -3.39
CA THR A 43 -5.92 -4.17 -2.90
C THR A 43 -4.72 -4.11 -3.83
N ILE A 44 -3.55 -3.79 -3.28
CA ILE A 44 -2.25 -3.81 -3.97
C ILE A 44 -1.43 -4.93 -3.32
N GLU A 45 -1.11 -5.96 -4.07
CA GLU A 45 -0.36 -7.11 -3.57
C GLU A 45 0.84 -7.39 -4.45
N ASP A 46 2.03 -7.42 -3.86
CA ASP A 46 3.24 -7.89 -4.52
C ASP A 46 3.75 -9.19 -3.92
N ASN A 47 4.52 -9.94 -4.71
CA ASN A 47 5.21 -11.14 -4.25
C ASN A 47 6.70 -10.88 -3.91
N GLY A 48 7.06 -9.65 -3.56
CA GLY A 48 8.41 -9.13 -3.37
C GLY A 48 9.17 -9.75 -2.21
N ILE A 49 10.26 -9.09 -1.80
CA ILE A 49 11.12 -9.57 -0.70
C ILE A 49 10.53 -9.38 0.70
N GLY A 50 9.39 -8.70 0.83
CA GLY A 50 8.81 -8.30 2.11
C GLY A 50 9.47 -7.06 2.72
N ARG A 51 8.74 -6.39 3.63
CA ARG A 51 9.14 -5.09 4.19
C ARG A 51 10.36 -5.18 5.08
N GLU A 52 10.48 -6.22 5.90
CA GLU A 52 11.62 -6.39 6.81
C GLU A 52 12.94 -6.55 6.02
N ALA A 53 12.94 -7.41 5.00
CA ALA A 53 14.11 -7.62 4.16
C ALA A 53 14.46 -6.38 3.32
N SER A 54 13.47 -5.54 2.98
CA SER A 54 13.70 -4.24 2.34
C SER A 54 14.30 -3.24 3.32
N ALA A 55 13.78 -3.18 4.56
CA ALA A 55 14.27 -2.26 5.59
C ALA A 55 15.74 -2.52 5.93
N ARG A 56 16.16 -3.79 6.01
CA ARG A 56 17.58 -4.16 6.23
C ARG A 56 18.51 -3.73 5.10
N ARG A 57 17.99 -3.51 3.89
CA ARG A 57 18.75 -3.06 2.71
C ARG A 57 18.78 -1.55 2.54
N ARG A 58 17.99 -0.80 3.32
CA ARG A 58 18.00 0.66 3.25
C ARG A 58 19.28 1.20 3.88
N ASN A 59 19.96 2.09 3.15
CA ASN A 59 20.99 2.92 3.74
C ASN A 59 20.35 3.86 4.78
N PRO A 60 20.97 4.01 5.97
CA PRO A 60 20.57 5.03 6.94
C PRO A 60 20.70 6.41 6.26
N GLY A 61 19.57 7.06 5.94
CA GLY A 61 19.52 8.30 5.15
C GLY A 61 18.50 8.30 4.00
N SER A 62 17.89 7.16 3.68
CA SER A 62 16.80 7.07 2.68
C SER A 62 15.44 7.54 3.23
N GLU A 63 15.35 8.81 3.62
CA GLU A 63 14.15 9.42 4.22
C GLU A 63 13.03 9.77 3.22
N HIS A 64 13.31 9.81 1.91
CA HIS A 64 12.34 10.27 0.92
C HIS A 64 11.00 9.49 0.90
N THR A 65 11.01 8.19 1.24
CA THR A 65 9.78 7.38 1.22
C THR A 65 8.87 7.65 2.43
N SER A 66 9.40 8.06 3.59
CA SER A 66 8.55 8.32 4.76
C SER A 66 7.72 9.60 4.57
N MET A 67 8.31 10.63 3.96
CA MET A 67 7.65 11.90 3.66
C MET A 67 6.48 11.71 2.69
N GLY A 68 6.69 10.97 1.59
CA GLY A 68 5.63 10.66 0.63
C GLY A 68 4.46 9.92 1.27
N MET A 69 4.75 8.93 2.12
CA MET A 69 3.70 8.19 2.84
C MET A 69 2.99 9.03 3.90
N SER A 70 3.66 10.02 4.52
CA SER A 70 3.00 10.97 5.42
C SER A 70 1.96 11.83 4.71
N LEU A 71 2.29 12.37 3.53
CA LEU A 71 1.34 13.13 2.71
C LEU A 71 0.14 12.30 2.26
N ILE A 72 0.35 11.01 1.98
CA ILE A 72 -0.75 10.10 1.62
C ILE A 72 -1.65 9.80 2.81
N ARG A 73 -1.09 9.63 4.01
CA ARG A 73 -1.89 9.48 5.23
C ARG A 73 -2.73 10.72 5.52
N GLU A 74 -2.14 11.91 5.37
CA GLU A 74 -2.87 13.17 5.54
C GLU A 74 -4.01 13.30 4.51
N ARG A 75 -3.75 12.98 3.24
CA ARG A 75 -4.79 12.96 2.20
C ARG A 75 -5.91 11.96 2.48
N LEU A 76 -5.57 10.77 2.99
CA LEU A 76 -6.56 9.77 3.40
C LEU A 76 -7.42 10.28 4.57
N ALA A 77 -6.80 10.92 5.56
CA ALA A 77 -7.52 11.51 6.68
C ALA A 77 -8.49 12.60 6.22
N LEU A 78 -8.04 13.55 5.39
CA LEU A 78 -8.89 14.60 4.82
C LEU A 78 -10.04 14.03 3.97
N PHE A 79 -9.81 12.92 3.26
CA PHE A 79 -10.87 12.24 2.51
C PHE A 79 -11.88 11.54 3.42
N GLY A 80 -11.43 10.96 4.54
CA GLY A 80 -12.28 10.35 5.55
C GLY A 80 -13.09 11.36 6.35
N GLU A 81 -12.57 12.55 6.65
CA GLU A 81 -13.31 13.62 7.34
C GLU A 81 -14.53 14.10 6.52
N GLN A 82 -14.47 14.02 5.18
CA GLN A 82 -15.59 14.33 4.30
C GLN A 82 -16.73 13.30 4.37
N ALA A 83 -16.46 12.13 4.94
CA ALA A 83 -17.37 10.98 4.99
C ALA A 83 -17.26 10.33 6.36
N ALA A 84 -17.99 10.82 7.37
CA ALA A 84 -18.13 10.27 8.74
C ALA A 84 -16.93 9.46 9.31
N ASP A 85 -16.32 9.94 10.40
CA ASP A 85 -15.14 9.37 11.09
C ASP A 85 -14.86 7.86 10.84
N GLU A 86 -13.62 7.56 10.40
CA GLU A 86 -13.07 6.22 10.05
C GLU A 86 -13.44 5.60 8.68
N ALA A 87 -14.13 6.30 7.78
CA ALA A 87 -14.52 5.69 6.50
C ALA A 87 -13.34 5.39 5.56
N ALA A 88 -12.30 6.24 5.54
CA ALA A 88 -11.12 6.07 4.69
C ALA A 88 -9.92 5.53 5.47
N ARG A 89 -9.36 4.39 5.06
CA ARG A 89 -8.18 3.81 5.72
C ARG A 89 -7.26 3.04 4.78
N ALA A 90 -6.02 2.86 5.23
CA ALA A 90 -5.01 2.04 4.57
C ALA A 90 -4.40 1.04 5.56
N ASP A 91 -4.59 -0.24 5.28
CA ASP A 91 -4.01 -1.35 6.04
C ASP A 91 -2.85 -1.97 5.25
N ILE A 92 -1.78 -2.35 5.92
CA ILE A 92 -0.59 -2.98 5.31
C ILE A 92 -0.31 -4.30 6.03
N ASP A 93 -0.37 -5.39 5.30
CA ASP A 93 -0.09 -6.75 5.77
C ASP A 93 1.18 -7.29 5.13
N ASP A 94 2.05 -7.90 5.92
CA ASP A 94 3.17 -8.69 5.43
C ASP A 94 2.69 -10.12 5.13
N LEU A 95 2.89 -10.58 3.90
CA LEU A 95 2.54 -11.93 3.49
C LEU A 95 3.70 -12.85 3.80
N VAL A 96 3.44 -13.93 4.53
CA VAL A 96 4.45 -14.94 4.89
C VAL A 96 3.94 -16.35 4.59
N ASP A 97 4.87 -17.27 4.35
CA ASP A 97 4.57 -18.70 4.27
C ASP A 97 4.42 -19.31 5.69
N PRO A 98 3.99 -20.58 5.81
CA PRO A 98 3.87 -21.27 7.11
C PRO A 98 5.19 -21.37 7.89
N GLN A 99 6.33 -21.15 7.26
CA GLN A 99 7.67 -21.16 7.84
C GLN A 99 8.14 -19.75 8.23
N GLY A 100 7.32 -18.72 8.02
CA GLY A 100 7.62 -17.33 8.31
C GLY A 100 8.49 -16.61 7.26
N GLN A 101 8.72 -17.22 6.10
CA GLN A 101 9.46 -16.57 5.01
C GLN A 101 8.57 -15.56 4.27
N PRO A 102 9.14 -14.42 3.83
CA PRO A 102 8.36 -13.38 3.16
C PRO A 102 7.88 -13.85 1.78
N LEU A 103 6.57 -13.78 1.58
CA LEU A 103 5.88 -13.98 0.31
C LEU A 103 5.49 -12.66 -0.37
N GLY A 104 5.72 -11.52 0.28
CA GLY A 104 5.51 -10.18 -0.27
C GLY A 104 4.71 -9.27 0.67
N THR A 105 4.03 -8.29 0.12
CA THR A 105 3.27 -7.29 0.89
C THR A 105 1.89 -7.08 0.27
N ARG A 106 0.88 -6.90 1.11
CA ARG A 106 -0.48 -6.55 0.71
C ARG A 106 -0.88 -5.23 1.36
N VAL A 107 -1.30 -4.28 0.54
CA VAL A 107 -1.92 -3.02 0.99
C VAL A 107 -3.40 -3.09 0.66
N ARG A 108 -4.25 -2.74 1.62
CA ARG A 108 -5.70 -2.63 1.47
C ARG A 108 -6.12 -1.20 1.76
N LEU A 109 -6.71 -0.54 0.77
CA LEU A 109 -7.32 0.77 0.90
C LEU A 109 -8.84 0.61 0.94
N ARG A 110 -9.49 1.28 1.88
CA ARG A 110 -10.93 1.53 1.87
C ARG A 110 -11.15 3.02 1.64
N LEU A 111 -11.97 3.36 0.66
CA LEU A 111 -12.27 4.71 0.23
C LEU A 111 -13.80 4.86 0.15
N PRO A 112 -14.45 5.68 0.98
CA PRO A 112 -15.89 5.89 0.91
C PRO A 112 -16.32 6.48 -0.44
N LEU A 113 -17.44 6.01 -0.96
CA LEU A 113 -18.15 6.53 -2.13
C LEU A 113 -19.30 7.42 -1.68
N VAL A 114 -18.98 8.56 -1.05
CA VAL A 114 -20.00 9.59 -0.76
C VAL A 114 -20.34 10.45 -1.98
#